data_AF-A0A7J0BKT1-F1
#
_entry.id   AF-A0A7J0BKT1-F1
#
_cell.length_a   1.000
_cell.length_b   1.000
_cell.length_c   1.000
_cell.angle_alpha   90.00
_cell.angle_beta   90.00
_cell.angle_gamma   90.00
#
_symmetry.space_group_name_H-M   'P 1'
#
loop_
_entity.id
_entity.type
_entity.pdbx_description
1 polymer ?
#
loop_
_entity_poly.entity_id
_entity_poly.type
_entity_poly.pdbx_seq_one_letter_code
_entity_poly.pdbx_strand_id
1 'polypeptide(L)' 'MNFKESVIYAIKRAHREKTELVVGKEENHWVIRELSDPKSDMLSPSIIVTGRGIKYPDHEDLYARLVAMGA' A
#
# COMPACT_ATOMS: atom_id res chain seq x y z
N MET A 1 12.19 -3.87 3.36
CA MET A 1 10.94 -4.56 2.97
C MET A 1 10.68 -4.21 1.52
N ASN A 2 10.42 -5.21 0.68
CA ASN A 2 10.05 -4.96 -0.72
C ASN A 2 8.57 -4.55 -0.82
N PHE A 3 8.13 -4.08 -1.99
CA PHE A 3 6.77 -3.63 -2.19
C PHE A 3 5.74 -4.71 -1.81
N LYS A 4 5.95 -5.93 -2.32
CA LYS A 4 5.03 -7.06 -2.12
C LYS A 4 4.83 -7.41 -0.65
N GLU A 5 5.91 -7.49 0.12
CA GLU A 5 5.86 -7.73 1.56
C GLU A 5 5.12 -6.61 2.30
N SER A 6 5.33 -5.37 1.88
CA SER A 6 4.69 -4.19 2.45
C SER A 6 3.17 -4.24 2.27
N VAL A 7 2.71 -4.62 1.08
CA VAL A 7 1.29 -4.79 0.76
C VAL A 7 0.66 -5.91 1.58
N ILE A 8 1.30 -7.07 1.65
CA ILE A 8 0.79 -8.22 2.43
C ILE A 8 0.70 -7.86 3.92
N TYR A 9 1.72 -7.19 4.46
CA TYR A 9 1.71 -6.74 5.84
C TYR A 9 0.60 -5.71 6.08
N ALA A 10 0.44 -4.73 5.20
CA ALA A 10 -0.58 -3.70 5.31
C ALA A 10 -2.01 -4.29 5.27
N ILE A 11 -2.30 -5.28 4.41
CA ILE A 11 -3.62 -5.95 4.38
C ILE A 11 -3.92 -6.63 5.72
N LYS A 12 -2.94 -7.36 6.28
CA LYS A 12 -3.09 -8.02 7.60
C LYS A 12 -3.30 -6.99 8.71
N ARG A 13 -2.55 -5.89 8.67
CA ARG A 13 -2.67 -4.79 9.64
C ARG A 13 -4.03 -4.11 9.55
N ALA A 14 -4.48 -3.76 8.35
CA ALA A 14 -5.78 -3.17 8.06
C ALA A 14 -6.93 -4.08 8.54
N HIS A 15 -6.79 -5.41 8.40
CA HIS A 15 -7.76 -6.37 8.92
C HIS A 15 -7.88 -6.31 10.44
N ARG A 16 -6.74 -6.31 11.14
CA ARG A 16 -6.68 -6.28 12.62
C ARG A 16 -7.18 -4.96 13.18
N GLU A 17 -6.78 -3.84 12.58
CA GLU A 17 -7.06 -2.49 13.06
C GLU A 17 -8.40 -1.94 12.54
N LYS A 18 -9.05 -2.65 11.60
CA LYS A 18 -10.29 -2.22 10.93
C LYS A 18 -10.18 -0.81 10.33
N THR A 19 -8.98 -0.49 9.82
CA THR A 19 -8.66 0.80 9.22
C THR A 19 -8.14 0.63 7.80
N GLU A 20 -8.17 1.70 7.02
CA GLU A 20 -7.62 1.74 5.67
C GLU A 20 -6.20 2.27 5.72
N LEU A 21 -5.31 1.61 4.98
CA LEU A 21 -3.89 1.92 4.94
C LEU A 21 -3.47 2.23 3.51
N VAL A 22 -2.49 3.11 3.38
CA VAL A 22 -1.83 3.44 2.12
C VAL A 22 -0.43 2.86 2.16
N VAL A 23 -0.11 2.02 1.19
CA VAL A 23 1.25 1.55 0.94
C VAL A 23 1.81 2.35 -0.19
N GLY A 24 2.90 3.08 0.02
CA GLY A 24 3.50 3.84 -1.05
C GLY A 24 4.98 4.10 -0.82
N LYS A 25 5.61 4.79 -1.76
CA LYS A 25 7.05 5.04 -1.74
C LYS A 25 7.35 6.46 -1.26
N GLU A 26 8.26 6.57 -0.30
CA GLU A 26 8.79 7.81 0.25
C GLU A 26 10.31 7.67 0.33
N GLU A 27 11.08 8.61 -0.26
CA GLU A 27 12.55 8.62 -0.21
C GLU A 27 13.21 7.25 -0.50
N ASN A 28 12.75 6.58 -1.56
CA ASN A 28 13.15 5.22 -1.97
C ASN A 28 12.70 4.05 -1.09
N HIS A 29 11.97 4.30 -0.02
CA HIS A 29 11.52 3.27 0.92
C HIS A 29 10.02 3.05 0.79
N TRP A 30 9.59 1.79 0.91
CA TRP A 30 8.17 1.46 1.02
C TRP A 30 7.69 1.73 2.44
N VAL A 31 6.69 2.58 2.55
CA VAL A 31 6.09 3.00 3.82
C VAL A 31 4.61 2.69 3.82
N ILE A 32 4.07 2.52 5.03
CA ILE A 32 2.66 2.21 5.26
C ILE A 32 2.13 3.29 6.20
N ARG A 33 1.14 4.05 5.73
CA ARG A 33 0.49 5.11 6.50
C ARG A 33 -1.01 4.82 6.60
N GLU A 34 -1.65 5.43 7.59
CA GLU A 34 -3.11 5.47 7.63
C GLU A 34 -3.63 6.40 6.55
N LEU A 35 -4.78 6.08 5.96
CA LEU A 35 -5.40 6.94 4.94
C LEU A 35 -5.76 8.33 5.49
N SER A 36 -5.95 8.45 6.80
CA SER A 36 -6.20 9.72 7.48
C SER A 36 -4.94 10.55 7.77
N ASP A 37 -3.72 10.01 7.58
CA ASP A 37 -2.47 10.77 7.74
C ASP A 37 -2.28 11.65 6.49
N PRO A 38 -2.24 12.99 6.59
CA PRO A 38 -2.03 13.87 5.43
C PRO A 38 -0.75 13.56 4.63
N LYS A 39 0.24 12.90 5.25
CA LYS A 39 1.46 12.46 4.55
C LYS A 39 1.22 11.28 3.60
N SER A 40 0.10 10.56 3.72
CA SER A 40 -0.24 9.49 2.78
C SER A 40 -0.42 10.00 1.35
N ASP A 41 -0.88 11.23 1.19
CA ASP A 41 -1.10 11.87 -0.11
C ASP A 41 0.22 12.20 -0.83
N MET A 42 1.33 12.28 -0.09
CA MET A 42 2.66 12.53 -0.64
C MET A 42 3.34 11.26 -1.17
N LEU A 43 2.77 10.09 -0.92
CA LEU A 43 3.35 8.81 -1.32
C LEU A 43 3.13 8.55 -2.80
N SER A 44 4.20 8.27 -3.54
CA SER A 44 4.12 7.97 -4.97
C SER A 44 5.22 7.00 -5.44
N PRO A 45 4.86 5.88 -6.10
CA PRO A 45 3.49 5.39 -6.30
C PRO A 45 2.87 4.96 -4.96
N SER A 46 1.54 4.89 -4.91
CA SER A 46 0.80 4.45 -3.73
C SER A 46 -0.39 3.56 -4.09
N ILE A 47 -0.74 2.65 -3.19
CA ILE A 47 -1.93 1.81 -3.25
C ILE A 47 -2.66 1.83 -1.91
N ILE A 48 -3.98 1.91 -1.97
CA ILE A 48 -4.83 1.84 -0.78
C ILE A 48 -5.27 0.38 -0.57
N VAL A 49 -5.10 -0.10 0.65
CA VAL A 49 -5.47 -1.45 1.07
C VAL A 49 -6.42 -1.43 2.25
N THR A 50 -7.22 -2.48 2.33
CA THR A 50 -8.16 -2.77 3.42
C THR A 50 -7.88 -4.16 3.98
N GLY A 51 -8.58 -4.53 5.05
CA GLY A 51 -8.53 -5.89 5.59
C GLY A 51 -9.07 -6.99 4.66
N ARG A 52 -9.58 -6.64 3.48
CA ARG A 52 -10.05 -7.59 2.45
C ARG A 52 -9.12 -7.70 1.25
N GLY A 53 -8.12 -6.81 1.13
CA GLY A 53 -7.24 -6.73 -0.04
C GLY A 53 -7.02 -5.29 -0.50
N ILE A 54 -6.64 -5.15 -1.77
CA ILE A 54 -6.50 -3.83 -2.43
C ILE A 54 -7.89 -3.21 -2.62
N LYS A 55 -8.03 -1.91 -2.34
CA LYS A 55 -9.35 -1.25 -2.31
C LYS A 55 -9.93 -0.98 -3.71
N TYR A 56 -9.07 -0.59 -4.66
CA TYR A 56 -9.48 -0.09 -5.97
C TYR A 56 -8.92 -0.99 -7.09
N PRO A 57 -9.71 -1.30 -8.13
CA PRO A 57 -9.26 -2.12 -9.26
C PRO A 57 -8.01 -1.57 -9.95
N ASP A 58 -7.93 -0.25 -10.18
CA ASP A 58 -6.76 0.38 -10.82
C ASP A 58 -5.46 0.19 -10.01
N HIS A 59 -5.58 0.02 -8.69
CA HIS A 59 -4.43 -0.29 -7.83
C HIS A 59 -4.00 -1.74 -7.92
N GLU A 60 -4.86 -2.66 -8.35
CA GLU A 60 -4.47 -4.06 -8.63
C GLU A 60 -3.58 -4.13 -9.87
N ASP A 61 -3.91 -3.35 -10.91
CA ASP A 61 -3.06 -3.20 -12.10
C ASP A 61 -1.71 -2.56 -11.74
N LEU A 62 -1.73 -1.50 -10.93
CA LEU A 62 -0.52 -0.87 -10.43
C LEU A 62 0.32 -1.84 -9.59
N TYR A 63 -0.32 -2.62 -8.73
CA TYR A 63 0.36 -3.65 -7.94
C TYR A 63 1.03 -4.69 -8.84
N ALA A 64 0.33 -5.21 -9.85
CA ALA A 64 0.89 -6.18 -10.79
C ALA A 64 2.11 -5.60 -11.54
N ARG A 65 2.03 -4.34 -11.99
CA ARG A 65 3.14 -3.64 -12.65
C ARG A 65 4.36 -3.48 -11.72
N LEU A 66 4.15 -3.00 -10.49
CA LEU A 66 5.23 -2.79 -9.53
C LEU A 66 5.90 -4.11 -9.14
N VAL A 67 5.13 -5.18 -8.92
CA VAL A 67 5.68 -6.52 -8.67
C VAL A 67 6.48 -7.04 -9.86
N ALA A 68 5.99 -6.86 -11.09
CA ALA A 68 6.71 -7.28 -12.30
C ALA A 68 8.04 -6.52 -12.49
N MET A 69 8.13 -5.29 -12.00
CA MET A 69 9.35 -4.47 -12.02
C MET A 69 10.32 -4.79 -10.88
N GLY A 70 9.98 -5.73 -9.98
CA GLY A 70 10.84 -6.10 -8.84
C GLY A 70 10.91 -5.04 -7.74
N ALA A 71 9.83 -4.26 -7.60
CA ALA A 71 9.70 -3.18 -6.62
C ALA A 71 9.75 -3.62 -5.15
#